data_AF-A0A3N2DJF2-F1
#
_entry.id   AF-A0A3N2DJF2-F1
#
_cell.length_a   1.000
_cell.length_b   1.000
_cell.length_c   1.000
_cell.angle_alpha   90.00
_cell.angle_beta   90.00
_cell.angle_gamma   90.00
#
_symmetry.space_group_name_H-M   'P 1'
#
loop_
_entity.id
_entity.type
_entity.pdbx_description
1 polymer ?
#
loop_
_entity_poly.entity_id
_entity_poly.type
_entity_poly.pdbx_seq_one_letter_code
_entity_poly.pdbx_strand_id
1 'polypeptide(L)' 'MLVLTLGNNQRVTIGNAIVEVEQYGHQTRIFITAPPEVPILRADAKVRFSKSQKS' A
#
# COMPACT_ATOMS: atom_id res chain seq x y z
N MET A 1 11.58 -10.32 -6.32
CA MET A 1 11.10 -8.93 -6.46
C MET A 1 10.43 -8.82 -7.82
N LEU A 2 9.15 -8.46 -7.87
CA LEU A 2 8.41 -8.23 -9.12
C LEU A 2 8.32 -6.71 -9.35
N VAL A 3 8.58 -6.25 -10.58
CA VAL A 3 8.44 -4.85 -10.98
C VAL A 3 7.38 -4.77 -12.06
N LEU A 4 6.39 -3.88 -11.88
CA LEU A 4 5.29 -3.67 -12.81
C LEU A 4 5.16 -2.18 -13.11
N THR A 5 4.75 -1.85 -14.33
CA THR A 5 4.32 -0.50 -14.71
C THR A 5 2.81 -0.45 -14.69
N LEU A 6 2.24 0.36 -13.81
CA LEU A 6 0.80 0.62 -13.74
C LEU A 6 0.53 2.03 -14.25
N GLY A 7 -0.38 2.14 -15.22
CA GLY A 7 -0.97 3.42 -15.63
C GLY A 7 -2.09 3.87 -14.68
N ASN A 8 -2.62 5.07 -14.92
CA ASN A 8 -3.73 5.60 -14.13
C ASN A 8 -4.95 4.67 -14.15
N ASN A 9 -5.58 4.51 -12.99
CA ASN A 9 -6.76 3.67 -12.74
C ASN A 9 -6.53 2.18 -13.04
N GLN A 10 -5.27 1.77 -13.26
CA GLN A 10 -4.94 0.35 -13.37
C GLN A 10 -4.85 -0.27 -11.98
N ARG A 11 -5.26 -1.53 -11.93
CA ARG A 11 -5.33 -2.32 -10.71
C ARG A 11 -4.40 -3.51 -10.80
N VAL A 12 -3.80 -3.85 -9.67
CA VAL A 12 -3.08 -5.11 -9.49
C VAL A 12 -3.61 -5.81 -8.25
N THR A 13 -3.76 -7.13 -8.36
CA THR A 13 -4.13 -7.99 -7.23
C THR A 13 -2.86 -8.56 -6.60
N ILE A 14 -2.74 -8.41 -5.28
CA ILE A 14 -1.63 -8.96 -4.49
C ILE A 14 -2.23 -9.76 -3.34
N GLY A 15 -2.24 -11.10 -3.46
CA GLY A 15 -2.95 -11.97 -2.53
C GLY A 15 -4.44 -11.61 -2.48
N ASN A 16 -4.95 -11.29 -1.28
CA ASN A 16 -6.35 -10.89 -1.05
C ASN A 16 -6.57 -9.37 -1.10
N ALA A 17 -5.56 -8.59 -1.51
CA ALA A 17 -5.64 -7.14 -1.62
C ALA A 17 -5.68 -6.70 -3.09
N ILE A 18 -6.41 -5.62 -3.35
CA ILE A 18 -6.43 -4.92 -4.63
C ILE A 18 -5.73 -3.57 -4.42
N VAL A 19 -4.79 -3.26 -5.30
CA VAL A 19 -4.05 -2.00 -5.30
C VAL A 19 -4.39 -1.24 -6.58
N GLU A 20 -4.84 0.00 -6.45
CA GLU A 20 -5.12 0.92 -7.55
C GLU A 20 -4.24 2.15 -7.45
N VAL A 21 -3.79 2.65 -8.61
CA VAL A 21 -2.86 3.78 -8.69
C VAL A 21 -3.48 4.93 -9.48
N GLU A 22 -3.41 6.12 -8.89
CA GLU A 22 -3.73 7.39 -9.54
C GLU A 22 -2.53 8.34 -9.45
N GLN A 23 -2.15 8.94 -10.58
CA GLN A 23 -1.03 9.87 -10.69
C GLN A 23 -1.52 11.32 -10.74
N TYR A 24 -0.95 12.15 -9.86
CA TYR A 24 -1.19 13.58 -9.76
C TYR A 24 0.15 14.33 -9.89
N GLY A 25 0.57 14.57 -11.13
CA GLY A 25 1.89 15.12 -11.42
C GLY A 25 3.01 14.22 -10.90
N HIS A 26 3.83 14.74 -9.97
CA HIS A 26 4.90 13.98 -9.32
C HIS A 26 4.45 13.17 -8.10
N GLN A 27 3.20 13.34 -7.66
CA GLN A 27 2.64 12.58 -6.55
C GLN A 27 1.85 11.38 -7.08
N THR A 28 1.93 10.26 -6.36
CA THR A 28 1.17 9.05 -6.66
C THR A 28 0.25 8.74 -5.49
N ARG A 29 -1.04 8.61 -5.77
CA ARG A 29 -2.04 8.17 -4.82
C ARG A 29 -2.28 6.68 -5.03
N ILE A 30 -2.12 5.92 -3.95
CA ILE A 30 -2.30 4.46 -3.97
C ILE A 30 -3.50 4.14 -3.09
N PHE A 31 -4.50 3.48 -3.67
CA PHE A 31 -5.64 2.95 -2.95
C PHE A 31 -5.43 1.46 -2.73
N ILE A 32 -5.64 1.00 -1.51
CA ILE A 32 -5.50 -0.42 -1.14
C ILE A 32 -6.82 -0.86 -0.54
N THR A 33 -7.48 -1.81 -1.20
CA THR A 33 -8.67 -2.49 -0.68
C THR A 33 -8.25 -3.88 -0.22
N ALA A 34 -8.39 -4.17 1.07
CA ALA A 34 -8.07 -5.46 1.64
C ALA A 34 -9.04 -5.83 2.78
N PRO A 35 -9.17 -7.12 3.12
CA PRO A 35 -9.87 -7.57 4.32
C PRO A 35 -9.29 -6.96 5.62
N PRO A 36 -10.08 -6.81 6.70
CA PRO A 36 -9.67 -6.17 7.94
C PRO A 36 -8.51 -6.87 8.66
N GLU A 37 -8.30 -8.17 8.42
CA GLU A 37 -7.20 -8.95 8.97
C GLU A 37 -5.84 -8.66 8.32
N VAL A 38 -5.82 -7.97 7.16
CA VAL A 38 -4.59 -7.61 6.45
C VAL A 38 -4.09 -6.24 6.96
N PRO A 39 -2.96 -6.17 7.68
CA PRO A 39 -2.44 -4.90 8.17
C PRO A 39 -1.92 -4.03 7.00
N ILE A 40 -2.47 -2.83 6.85
CA ILE A 40 -2.01 -1.83 5.88
C ILE A 40 -1.26 -0.74 6.64
N LEU A 41 0.05 -0.64 6.40
CA LEU A 41 0.92 0.34 7.04
C LEU A 41 1.72 1.09 5.98
N ARG A 42 1.89 2.40 6.17
CA ARG A 42 2.91 3.14 5.42
C ARG A 42 4.30 2.71 5.90
N ALA A 43 5.27 2.66 4.99
CA ALA A 43 6.61 2.18 5.30
C ALA A 43 7.29 3.01 6.42
N ASP A 44 7.05 4.32 6.43
CA ASP A 44 7.50 5.25 7.48
C ASP A 44 6.76 5.06 8.81
N ALA A 45 5.49 4.66 8.78
CA ALA A 45 4.69 4.35 9.96
C ALA A 45 5.09 3.02 10.61
N LYS A 46 5.48 1.99 9.83
CA LYS A 46 5.95 0.69 10.35
C LYS A 46 7.11 0.83 11.33
N VAL A 47 8.01 1.81 11.09
CA VAL A 47 9.13 2.13 11.98
C VAL A 47 8.66 2.58 13.38
N ARG A 48 7.53 3.30 13.46
CA ARG A 48 6.97 3.82 14.73
C ARG A 48 6.22 2.75 15.53
N PHE A 49 5.44 1.89 14.88
CA PHE A 49 4.70 0.82 15.58
C PHE A 49 5.62 -0.21 16.24
N SER A 50 6.82 -0.45 15.69
CA SER A 50 7.79 -1.40 16.26
C SER A 50 8.42 -0.97 17.59
N LYS A 51 8.24 0.29 18.02
CA LYS A 51 8.86 0.84 19.25
C LYS A 51 7.89 1.05 20.41
N SER A 52 6.58 0.88 20.21
CA SER A 52 5.55 1.24 21.19
C SER A 52 4.81 0.03 21.80
N GLN A 53 5.48 -1.11 21.90
CA GLN A 53 4.90 -2.35 22.45
C GLN A 53 5.83 -3.01 23.48
N LYS A 54 6.46 -2.20 24.33
CA LYS A 54 7.13 -2.61 25.57
C LYS A 54 6.85 -1.55 26.66
N SER A 55 5.66 -1.62 27.24
CA SER A 55 5.34 -1.07 28.56
C SER A 55 4.27 -1.94 29.20
#